data_AF-A0A0J9S397-F1
#
_entry.id   AF-A0A0J9S397-F1
#
_cell.length_a   1.000
_cell.length_b   1.000
_cell.length_c   1.000
_cell.angle_alpha   90.00
_cell.angle_beta   90.00
_cell.angle_gamma   90.00
#
_symmetry.space_group_name_H-M   'P 1'
#
loop_
_entity.id
_entity.type
_entity.pdbx_description
1 polymer ?
#
loop_
_entity_poly.entity_id
_entity_poly.type
_entity_poly.pdbx_seq_one_letter_code
_entity_poly.pdbx_strand_id
1 'polypeptide(L)'
;MADLEQVNALLPSVINYHKLDNYRWSGLNDDCVKLKENDDKDDIKNFHNICMSITGVIDSFNEISILNLFDNNNCTVFALWMYDYLIKELKSGNDYSKIAKFINKISPIFQRYSSRIGCNIHSYIGIERYVGTLKILYDFAINYYTIMQHIRNNGNKCSGEFLEYINEKVRLLNGEMGICAYSTKRYCQVFNDIFKQPLIEKLLKLECTRVTSEEIKTILEEKLQHQNFDDERGIYFDDHGKDSRIDFRAQEQHKRIISDEPSSTPSNNIMGTTLPVVGSVFTMSLLYRVIIKNL
;
A
#
# COMPACT_ATOMS: atom_id res chain seq x y z
N MET A 1 23.44 -5.62 12.15
CA MET A 1 22.07 -5.88 12.63
C MET A 1 21.26 -4.64 13.01
N ALA A 2 21.77 -3.71 13.82
CA ALA A 2 20.91 -2.71 14.48
C ALA A 2 20.10 -1.78 13.53
N ASP A 3 20.65 -1.38 12.38
CA ASP A 3 19.99 -0.44 11.47
C ASP A 3 18.93 -1.10 10.57
N LEU A 4 19.23 -2.27 9.97
CA LEU A 4 18.27 -3.03 9.16
C LEU A 4 17.05 -3.47 9.98
N GLU A 5 17.27 -3.93 11.22
CA GLU A 5 16.19 -4.33 12.11
C GLU A 5 15.27 -3.15 12.45
N GLN A 6 15.84 -1.97 12.77
CA GLN A 6 15.07 -0.75 13.02
C GLN A 6 14.25 -0.32 11.79
N VAL A 7 14.85 -0.36 10.60
CA VAL A 7 14.15 0.04 9.36
C VAL A 7 13.03 -0.93 9.01
N ASN A 8 13.21 -2.23 9.23
CA ASN A 8 12.24 -3.25 8.84
C ASN A 8 10.83 -2.98 9.40
N ALA A 9 10.72 -2.53 10.65
CA ALA A 9 9.43 -2.21 11.26
C ALA A 9 8.74 -0.98 10.63
N LEU A 10 9.50 -0.11 9.98
CA LEU A 10 9.03 1.12 9.36
C LEU A 10 8.76 0.97 7.85
N LEU A 11 9.08 -0.18 7.27
CA LEU A 11 8.91 -0.42 5.84
C LEU A 11 7.42 -0.44 5.46
N PRO A 12 6.99 0.39 4.48
CA PRO A 12 5.64 0.36 3.96
C PRO A 12 5.13 -1.04 3.61
N SER A 13 5.97 -1.89 3.01
CA SER A 13 5.59 -3.28 2.70
C SER A 13 5.20 -4.07 3.95
N VAL A 14 5.96 -3.97 5.03
CA VAL A 14 5.70 -4.67 6.30
C VAL A 14 4.42 -4.15 6.95
N ILE A 15 4.26 -2.83 7.02
CA ILE A 15 3.07 -2.19 7.57
C ILE A 15 1.82 -2.59 6.78
N ASN A 16 1.90 -2.55 5.45
CA ASN A 16 0.79 -2.91 4.58
C ASN A 16 0.36 -4.37 4.79
N TYR A 17 1.30 -5.31 4.79
CA TYR A 17 0.96 -6.72 4.94
C TYR A 17 0.40 -7.04 6.32
N HIS A 18 0.90 -6.39 7.39
CA HIS A 18 0.27 -6.48 8.70
C HIS A 18 -1.18 -5.99 8.67
N LYS A 19 -1.45 -4.85 8.02
CA LYS A 19 -2.83 -4.35 7.87
C LYS A 19 -3.72 -5.33 7.11
N LEU A 20 -3.26 -5.88 5.98
CA LEU A 20 -4.04 -6.87 5.22
C LEU A 20 -4.28 -8.15 6.03
N ASP A 21 -3.28 -8.59 6.78
CA ASP A 21 -3.35 -9.80 7.61
C ASP A 21 -4.36 -9.67 8.76
N ASN A 22 -4.63 -8.46 9.26
CA ASN A 22 -5.63 -8.22 10.30
C ASN A 22 -7.07 -8.48 9.86
N TYR A 23 -7.34 -8.51 8.55
CA TYR A 23 -8.66 -8.83 8.00
C TYR A 23 -8.81 -10.30 7.64
N ARG A 24 -7.77 -11.12 7.90
CA ARG A 24 -7.93 -12.58 7.81
C ARG A 24 -9.07 -12.98 8.73
N TRP A 25 -9.96 -13.85 8.23
CA TRP A 25 -11.14 -14.36 8.94
C TRP A 25 -12.35 -13.42 9.05
N SER A 26 -12.23 -12.15 8.64
CA SER A 26 -13.35 -11.18 8.64
C SER A 26 -14.14 -11.17 7.32
N GLY A 27 -14.01 -12.24 6.52
CA GLY A 27 -14.55 -12.30 5.18
C GLY A 27 -16.03 -12.57 5.04
N LEU A 28 -16.45 -12.69 3.78
CA LEU A 28 -17.83 -12.86 3.36
C LEU A 28 -18.26 -14.33 3.54
N ASN A 29 -18.59 -14.70 4.78
CA ASN A 29 -18.86 -16.10 5.16
C ASN A 29 -19.89 -16.77 4.26
N ASP A 30 -21.04 -16.13 4.04
CA ASP A 30 -22.14 -16.72 3.26
C ASP A 30 -21.74 -16.94 1.79
N ASP A 31 -20.99 -16.01 1.20
CA ASP A 31 -20.45 -16.19 -0.15
C ASP A 31 -19.43 -17.33 -0.19
N CYS A 32 -18.53 -17.41 0.80
CA CYS A 32 -17.53 -18.47 0.87
C CYS A 32 -18.13 -19.87 1.10
N VAL A 33 -19.19 -20.00 1.90
CA VAL A 33 -19.93 -21.25 2.09
C VAL A 33 -20.63 -21.64 0.79
N LYS A 34 -21.35 -20.73 0.14
CA LYS A 34 -22.03 -20.98 -1.14
C LYS A 34 -21.07 -21.43 -2.24
N LEU A 35 -19.90 -20.79 -2.34
CA LEU A 35 -18.88 -21.18 -3.31
C LEU A 35 -18.32 -22.58 -3.01
N LYS A 36 -18.17 -22.94 -1.73
CA LYS A 36 -17.70 -24.28 -1.34
C LYS A 36 -18.70 -25.37 -1.71
N GLU A 37 -19.98 -25.17 -1.43
CA GLU A 37 -21.05 -26.15 -1.66
C GLU A 37 -21.29 -26.44 -3.15
N ASN A 38 -21.04 -25.48 -4.03
CA ASN A 38 -21.16 -25.65 -5.48
C ASN A 38 -20.00 -26.47 -6.11
N ASP A 39 -19.14 -27.08 -5.31
CA ASP A 39 -17.99 -27.86 -5.77
C ASP A 39 -18.00 -29.26 -5.13
N ASP A 40 -18.69 -30.20 -5.80
CA ASP A 40 -18.81 -31.59 -5.38
C ASP A 40 -17.46 -32.36 -5.36
N LYS A 41 -16.34 -31.71 -5.72
CA LYS A 41 -14.99 -32.30 -5.80
C LYS A 41 -13.93 -31.41 -5.14
N ASP A 42 -14.21 -30.88 -3.95
CA ASP A 42 -13.32 -29.92 -3.27
C ASP A 42 -11.93 -30.53 -2.94
N ASP A 43 -10.97 -30.37 -3.86
CA ASP A 43 -9.57 -30.79 -3.74
C ASP A 43 -8.70 -29.76 -2.98
N ILE A 44 -9.33 -28.65 -2.56
CA ILE A 44 -8.73 -27.57 -1.77
C ILE A 44 -9.14 -27.72 -0.30
N LYS A 45 -8.38 -28.54 0.43
CA LYS A 45 -8.47 -28.60 1.89
C LYS A 45 -8.23 -27.19 2.44
N ASN A 46 -9.25 -26.59 3.07
CA ASN A 46 -9.29 -25.21 3.60
C ASN A 46 -9.79 -24.11 2.65
N PHE A 47 -10.53 -24.44 1.58
CA PHE A 47 -11.13 -23.43 0.69
C PHE A 47 -11.84 -22.29 1.44
N HIS A 48 -12.72 -22.62 2.39
CA HIS A 48 -13.51 -21.63 3.14
C HIS A 48 -12.62 -20.65 3.90
N ASN A 49 -11.59 -21.15 4.60
CA ASN A 49 -10.65 -20.33 5.37
C ASN A 49 -9.85 -19.36 4.50
N ILE A 50 -9.38 -19.84 3.35
CA ILE A 50 -8.63 -19.03 2.38
C ILE A 50 -9.57 -17.98 1.76
N CYS A 51 -10.80 -18.38 1.42
CA CYS A 51 -11.83 -17.48 0.93
C CYS A 51 -12.16 -16.38 1.94
N MET A 52 -12.37 -16.72 3.22
CA MET A 52 -12.60 -15.75 4.29
C MET A 52 -11.45 -14.75 4.42
N SER A 53 -10.20 -15.23 4.31
CA SER A 53 -9.04 -14.35 4.42
C SER A 53 -8.93 -13.35 3.29
N ILE A 54 -9.18 -13.76 2.05
CA ILE A 54 -9.11 -12.88 0.88
C ILE A 54 -10.32 -11.95 0.83
N THR A 55 -11.51 -12.46 1.11
CA THR A 55 -12.74 -11.66 1.04
C THR A 55 -12.86 -10.65 2.17
N GLY A 56 -12.24 -10.90 3.33
CA GLY A 56 -12.15 -9.90 4.41
C GLY A 56 -11.39 -8.65 3.96
N VAL A 57 -10.29 -8.83 3.24
CA VAL A 57 -9.55 -7.71 2.65
C VAL A 57 -10.36 -7.01 1.56
N ILE A 58 -11.09 -7.77 0.72
CA ILE A 58 -11.94 -7.19 -0.34
C ILE A 58 -13.04 -6.31 0.26
N ASP A 59 -13.73 -6.80 1.29
CA ASP A 59 -14.88 -6.10 1.87
C ASP A 59 -14.44 -4.80 2.57
N SER A 60 -13.27 -4.83 3.22
CA SER A 60 -12.69 -3.67 3.91
C SER A 60 -11.70 -2.86 3.07
N PHE A 61 -11.56 -3.13 1.77
CA PHE A 61 -10.44 -2.61 0.97
C PHE A 61 -10.27 -1.08 1.04
N ASN A 62 -11.38 -0.34 1.00
CA ASN A 62 -11.39 1.13 1.06
C ASN A 62 -11.08 1.70 2.44
N GLU A 63 -11.24 0.90 3.48
CA GLU A 63 -10.91 1.27 4.87
C GLU A 63 -9.44 1.00 5.18
N ILE A 64 -8.81 0.09 4.43
CA ILE A 64 -7.40 -0.26 4.59
C ILE A 64 -6.54 0.84 3.99
N SER A 65 -5.94 1.66 4.87
CA SER A 65 -4.93 2.64 4.47
C SER A 65 -3.64 1.93 4.02
N ILE A 66 -3.48 1.73 2.71
CA ILE A 66 -2.27 1.17 2.10
C ILE A 66 -1.25 2.29 1.82
N LEU A 67 -0.02 2.10 2.30
CA LEU A 67 1.12 2.98 2.08
C LEU A 67 1.82 2.60 0.76
N ASN A 68 1.55 3.32 -0.32
CA ASN A 68 2.19 3.05 -1.62
C ASN A 68 2.49 4.34 -2.37
N LEU A 69 3.65 4.95 -2.08
CA LEU A 69 4.13 6.14 -2.77
C LEU A 69 4.86 5.84 -4.09
N PHE A 70 4.93 4.57 -4.52
CA PHE A 70 5.63 4.19 -5.74
C PHE A 70 4.79 4.50 -6.99
N ASP A 71 3.54 4.02 -7.01
CA ASP A 71 2.62 4.19 -8.14
C ASP A 71 1.17 4.52 -7.70
N ASN A 72 0.93 4.71 -6.40
CA ASN A 72 -0.40 4.88 -5.80
C ASN A 72 -1.40 3.75 -6.16
N ASN A 73 -0.94 2.61 -6.67
CA ASN A 73 -1.78 1.48 -7.04
C ASN A 73 -1.88 0.47 -5.90
N ASN A 74 -2.88 0.66 -5.05
CA ASN A 74 -3.15 -0.21 -3.92
C ASN A 74 -3.56 -1.63 -4.35
N CYS A 75 -4.12 -1.81 -5.55
CA CYS A 75 -4.45 -3.13 -6.07
C CYS A 75 -3.23 -3.98 -6.32
N THR A 76 -2.09 -3.41 -6.71
CA THR A 76 -0.86 -4.18 -6.92
C THR A 76 -0.34 -4.76 -5.60
N VAL A 77 -0.36 -3.96 -4.52
CA VAL A 77 -0.01 -4.40 -3.16
C VAL A 77 -0.89 -5.58 -2.74
N PHE A 78 -2.21 -5.43 -2.89
CA PHE A 78 -3.16 -6.50 -2.55
C PHE A 78 -3.00 -7.73 -3.42
N ALA A 79 -2.85 -7.58 -4.74
CA ALA A 79 -2.68 -8.70 -5.65
C ALA A 79 -1.42 -9.51 -5.30
N LEU A 80 -0.30 -8.84 -5.02
CA LEU A 80 0.95 -9.53 -4.63
C LEU A 80 0.83 -10.20 -3.27
N TRP A 81 0.18 -9.57 -2.29
CA TRP A 81 -0.12 -10.19 -0.98
C TRP A 81 -1.01 -11.43 -1.15
N MET A 82 -2.09 -11.32 -1.92
CA MET A 82 -3.05 -12.40 -2.14
C MET A 82 -2.40 -13.60 -2.82
N TYR A 83 -1.64 -13.39 -3.90
CA TYR A 83 -0.99 -14.50 -4.58
C TYR A 83 0.14 -15.10 -3.75
N ASP A 84 0.90 -14.31 -2.97
CA ASP A 84 1.88 -14.84 -2.03
C ASP A 84 1.22 -15.71 -0.94
N TYR A 85 0.09 -15.26 -0.39
CA TYR A 85 -0.72 -16.04 0.53
C TYR A 85 -1.22 -17.35 -0.11
N LEU A 86 -1.80 -17.29 -1.30
CA LEU A 86 -2.28 -18.48 -2.02
C LEU A 86 -1.15 -19.45 -2.36
N ILE A 87 0.03 -18.95 -2.73
CA ILE A 87 1.20 -19.79 -2.98
C ILE A 87 1.60 -20.53 -1.70
N LYS A 88 1.59 -19.88 -0.53
CA LYS A 88 1.91 -20.54 0.75
C LYS A 88 0.88 -21.61 1.13
N GLU A 89 -0.40 -21.34 0.91
CA GLU A 89 -1.48 -22.24 1.31
C GLU A 89 -1.70 -23.41 0.34
N LEU A 90 -1.49 -23.20 -0.97
CA LEU A 90 -1.98 -24.11 -2.01
C LEU A 90 -0.89 -24.75 -2.89
N LYS A 91 0.32 -24.20 -2.92
CA LYS A 91 1.40 -24.75 -3.75
C LYS A 91 1.83 -26.11 -3.23
N SER A 92 1.94 -27.09 -4.12
CA SER A 92 2.47 -28.42 -3.81
C SER A 92 3.64 -28.73 -4.74
N GLY A 93 4.87 -28.73 -4.23
CA GLY A 93 6.06 -28.86 -5.06
C GLY A 93 6.13 -27.71 -6.08
N ASN A 94 6.14 -28.03 -7.38
CA ASN A 94 6.10 -27.05 -8.47
C ASN A 94 4.72 -26.89 -9.13
N ASP A 95 3.67 -27.46 -8.52
CA ASP A 95 2.29 -27.37 -9.01
C ASP A 95 1.58 -26.13 -8.44
N TYR A 96 1.06 -25.29 -9.34
CA TYR A 96 0.31 -24.07 -9.06
C TYR A 96 -1.16 -24.16 -9.48
N SER A 97 -1.60 -25.31 -9.99
CA SER A 97 -2.95 -25.50 -10.55
C SER A 97 -4.08 -25.17 -9.56
N LYS A 98 -3.88 -25.48 -8.27
CA LYS A 98 -4.84 -25.17 -7.20
C LYS A 98 -5.06 -23.67 -7.01
N ILE A 99 -4.06 -22.84 -7.28
CA ILE A 99 -4.18 -21.38 -7.18
C ILE A 99 -5.10 -20.86 -8.28
N ALA A 100 -4.88 -21.29 -9.53
CA ALA A 100 -5.74 -20.91 -10.65
C ALA A 100 -7.18 -21.37 -10.44
N LYS A 101 -7.38 -22.62 -9.97
CA LYS A 101 -8.71 -23.14 -9.59
C LYS A 101 -9.36 -22.26 -8.53
N PHE A 102 -8.63 -21.92 -7.47
CA PHE A 102 -9.13 -21.08 -6.39
C PHE A 102 -9.56 -19.70 -6.89
N ILE A 103 -8.69 -18.99 -7.62
CA ILE A 103 -8.99 -17.66 -8.17
C ILE A 103 -10.22 -17.70 -9.08
N ASN A 104 -10.32 -18.70 -9.95
CA ASN A 104 -11.50 -18.86 -10.82
C ASN A 104 -12.78 -19.05 -10.00
N LYS A 105 -12.72 -19.83 -8.92
CA LYS A 105 -13.87 -20.09 -8.04
C LYS A 105 -14.32 -18.84 -7.28
N ILE A 106 -13.40 -17.98 -6.84
CA ILE A 106 -13.74 -16.72 -6.15
C ILE A 106 -13.96 -15.52 -7.09
N SER A 107 -13.71 -15.68 -8.40
CA SER A 107 -13.93 -14.63 -9.42
C SER A 107 -15.29 -13.94 -9.36
N PRO A 108 -16.42 -14.63 -9.12
CA PRO A 108 -17.72 -13.97 -8.99
C PRO A 108 -17.76 -12.93 -7.85
N ILE A 109 -17.00 -13.16 -6.77
CA ILE A 109 -16.88 -12.18 -5.68
C ILE A 109 -16.07 -10.97 -6.17
N PHE A 110 -14.92 -11.18 -6.80
CA PHE A 110 -14.14 -10.05 -7.35
C PHE A 110 -14.96 -9.18 -8.31
N GLN A 111 -15.74 -9.79 -9.20
CA GLN A 111 -16.59 -9.05 -10.13
C GLN A 111 -17.61 -8.19 -9.40
N ARG A 112 -18.30 -8.76 -8.40
CA ARG A 112 -19.31 -8.06 -7.60
C ARG A 112 -18.74 -6.90 -6.79
N TYR A 113 -17.51 -7.05 -6.27
CA TYR A 113 -16.86 -6.07 -5.43
C TYR A 113 -15.87 -5.15 -6.19
N SER A 114 -15.71 -5.34 -7.50
CA SER A 114 -14.77 -4.57 -8.33
C SER A 114 -14.97 -3.06 -8.23
N SER A 115 -16.24 -2.61 -8.18
CA SER A 115 -16.57 -1.20 -8.00
C SER A 115 -16.19 -0.66 -6.61
N ARG A 116 -16.24 -1.51 -5.57
CA ARG A 116 -15.78 -1.14 -4.23
C ARG A 116 -14.27 -1.05 -4.17
N ILE A 117 -13.56 -2.01 -4.76
CA ILE A 117 -12.09 -2.03 -4.76
C ILE A 117 -11.51 -0.83 -5.52
N GLY A 118 -12.24 -0.30 -6.51
CA GLY A 118 -11.88 0.95 -7.19
C GLY A 118 -10.66 0.85 -8.11
N CYS A 119 -10.06 -0.33 -8.25
CA CYS A 119 -8.95 -0.61 -9.14
C CYS A 119 -8.99 -2.05 -9.68
N ASN A 120 -8.25 -2.29 -10.76
CA ASN A 120 -8.15 -3.61 -11.38
C ASN A 120 -7.10 -4.46 -10.65
N ILE A 121 -7.51 -5.63 -10.13
CA ILE A 121 -6.59 -6.59 -9.52
C ILE A 121 -5.89 -7.35 -10.63
N HIS A 122 -4.57 -7.18 -10.72
CA HIS A 122 -3.78 -7.88 -11.72
C HIS A 122 -3.82 -9.40 -11.50
N SER A 123 -4.08 -10.16 -12.58
CA SER A 123 -4.09 -11.62 -12.53
C SER A 123 -2.70 -12.18 -12.82
N TYR A 124 -2.10 -12.81 -11.81
CA TYR A 124 -0.84 -13.55 -11.93
C TYR A 124 -1.03 -15.03 -12.30
N ILE A 125 -2.22 -15.43 -12.78
CA ILE A 125 -2.45 -16.81 -13.28
C ILE A 125 -1.49 -17.10 -14.44
N GLY A 126 -0.83 -18.26 -14.41
CA GLY A 126 0.15 -18.69 -15.40
C GLY A 126 1.55 -18.09 -15.24
N ILE A 127 1.76 -17.22 -14.25
CA ILE A 127 3.08 -16.66 -13.88
C ILE A 127 3.35 -16.74 -12.38
N GLU A 128 2.64 -17.63 -11.67
CA GLU A 128 2.68 -17.80 -10.21
C GLU A 128 4.11 -18.06 -9.70
N ARG A 129 4.92 -18.79 -10.49
CA ARG A 129 6.33 -19.05 -10.18
C ARG A 129 7.20 -17.78 -10.06
N TYR A 130 6.75 -16.66 -10.61
CA TYR A 130 7.47 -15.38 -10.61
C TYR A 130 6.89 -14.38 -9.61
N VAL A 131 5.76 -14.68 -8.95
CA VAL A 131 5.12 -13.77 -7.97
C VAL A 131 6.09 -13.40 -6.84
N GLY A 132 6.91 -14.33 -6.37
CA GLY A 132 7.91 -14.05 -5.33
C GLY A 132 8.91 -12.98 -5.77
N THR A 133 9.42 -13.09 -7.01
CA THR A 133 10.32 -12.08 -7.59
C THR A 133 9.64 -10.73 -7.74
N LEU A 134 8.42 -10.70 -8.30
CA LEU A 134 7.63 -9.46 -8.44
C LEU A 134 7.38 -8.79 -7.10
N LYS A 135 7.02 -9.58 -6.09
CA LYS A 135 6.77 -9.11 -4.73
C LYS A 135 8.02 -8.49 -4.12
N ILE A 136 9.17 -9.16 -4.18
CA ILE A 136 10.44 -8.63 -3.66
C ILE A 136 10.78 -7.28 -4.28
N LEU A 137 10.65 -7.16 -5.60
CA LEU A 137 10.97 -5.92 -6.32
C LEU A 137 9.94 -4.83 -6.08
N TYR A 138 8.66 -5.17 -5.98
CA TYR A 138 7.61 -4.21 -5.70
C TYR A 138 7.71 -3.70 -4.25
N ASP A 139 8.00 -4.58 -3.29
CA ASP A 139 8.28 -4.22 -1.90
C ASP A 139 9.46 -3.25 -1.84
N PHE A 140 10.53 -3.52 -2.59
CA PHE A 140 11.66 -2.58 -2.70
C PHE A 140 11.23 -1.21 -3.20
N ALA A 141 10.39 -1.19 -4.23
CA ALA A 141 9.85 0.02 -4.85
C ALA A 141 9.03 0.86 -3.85
N ILE A 142 8.06 0.26 -3.15
CA ILE A 142 7.22 0.98 -2.19
C ILE A 142 8.02 1.40 -0.94
N ASN A 143 9.09 0.68 -0.61
CA ASN A 143 9.97 0.98 0.51
C ASN A 143 11.02 2.06 0.22
N TYR A 144 11.16 2.49 -1.04
CA TYR A 144 12.23 3.39 -1.51
C TYR A 144 12.41 4.61 -0.62
N TYR A 145 11.34 5.35 -0.34
CA TYR A 145 11.46 6.59 0.42
C TYR A 145 11.87 6.35 1.86
N THR A 146 11.36 5.31 2.52
CA THR A 146 11.78 4.94 3.88
C THR A 146 13.27 4.57 3.91
N ILE A 147 13.73 3.76 2.95
CA ILE A 147 15.14 3.36 2.85
C ILE A 147 16.02 4.59 2.59
N MET A 148 15.64 5.44 1.62
CA MET A 148 16.38 6.64 1.27
C MET A 148 16.48 7.63 2.45
N GLN A 149 15.39 7.84 3.18
CA GLN A 149 15.39 8.70 4.37
C GLN A 149 16.29 8.14 5.47
N HIS A 150 16.26 6.84 5.70
CA HIS A 150 17.15 6.20 6.66
C HIS A 150 18.63 6.42 6.31
N ILE A 151 19.01 6.18 5.05
CA ILE A 151 20.37 6.40 4.53
C ILE A 151 20.79 7.86 4.76
N ARG A 152 19.95 8.82 4.34
CA ARG A 152 20.23 10.25 4.47
C ARG A 152 20.40 10.68 5.92
N ASN A 153 19.49 10.23 6.78
CA ASN A 153 19.57 10.54 8.20
C ASN A 153 20.91 10.04 8.75
N ASN A 154 21.40 8.88 8.34
CA ASN A 154 22.68 8.31 8.79
C ASN A 154 23.91 8.91 8.08
N GLY A 155 23.79 10.09 7.46
CA GLY A 155 24.92 10.72 6.76
C GLY A 155 25.37 9.92 5.54
N ASN A 156 24.44 9.23 4.88
CA ASN A 156 24.66 8.29 3.78
C ASN A 156 25.50 7.06 4.16
N LYS A 157 25.60 6.75 5.46
CA LYS A 157 26.29 5.56 5.97
C LYS A 157 25.29 4.47 6.35
N CYS A 158 25.71 3.22 6.24
CA CYS A 158 24.89 2.06 6.59
C CYS A 158 25.75 0.87 7.01
N SER A 159 25.15 -0.09 7.70
CA SER A 159 25.81 -1.36 8.00
C SER A 159 26.04 -2.19 6.74
N GLY A 160 26.95 -3.17 6.84
CA GLY A 160 27.19 -4.13 5.76
C GLY A 160 25.95 -4.92 5.36
N GLU A 161 25.12 -5.32 6.32
CA GLU A 161 23.88 -6.08 6.09
C GLU A 161 22.83 -5.23 5.35
N PHE A 162 22.70 -3.95 5.71
CA PHE A 162 21.77 -3.04 5.03
C PHE A 162 22.22 -2.76 3.59
N LEU A 163 23.52 -2.59 3.37
CA LEU A 163 24.07 -2.46 2.02
C LEU A 163 23.84 -3.73 1.18
N GLU A 164 24.02 -4.91 1.76
CA GLU A 164 23.75 -6.19 1.10
C GLU A 164 22.26 -6.31 0.73
N TYR A 165 21.35 -5.98 1.66
CA TYR A 165 19.92 -5.91 1.41
C TYR A 165 19.55 -5.05 0.19
N ILE A 166 20.20 -3.88 0.02
CA ILE A 166 19.98 -2.98 -1.11
C ILE A 166 20.57 -3.59 -2.39
N ASN A 167 21.84 -3.99 -2.35
CA ASN A 167 22.57 -4.51 -3.49
C ASN A 167 21.91 -5.75 -4.10
N GLU A 168 21.37 -6.65 -3.28
CA GLU A 168 20.65 -7.82 -3.76
C GLU A 168 19.42 -7.44 -4.59
N LYS A 169 18.64 -6.45 -4.13
CA LYS A 169 17.42 -6.00 -4.82
C LYS A 169 17.73 -5.20 -6.08
N VAL A 170 18.77 -4.36 -6.04
CA VAL A 170 19.26 -3.64 -7.22
C VAL A 170 19.77 -4.62 -8.28
N ARG A 171 20.53 -5.64 -7.87
CA ARG A 171 21.01 -6.70 -8.78
C ARG A 171 19.85 -7.49 -9.37
N LEU A 172 18.86 -7.86 -8.55
CA LEU A 172 17.67 -8.56 -9.02
C LEU A 172 16.89 -7.71 -10.04
N LEU A 173 16.66 -6.42 -9.73
CA LEU A 173 15.97 -5.49 -10.62
C LEU A 173 16.68 -5.36 -11.97
N ASN A 174 17.99 -5.15 -11.95
CA ASN A 174 18.81 -5.08 -13.17
C ASN A 174 18.74 -6.39 -13.98
N GLY A 175 18.79 -7.55 -13.31
CA GLY A 175 18.68 -8.85 -13.95
C GLY A 175 17.34 -9.03 -14.67
N GLU A 176 16.24 -8.73 -13.98
CA GLU A 176 14.89 -8.82 -14.54
C GLU A 176 14.66 -7.81 -15.68
N MET A 177 15.19 -6.59 -15.57
CA MET A 177 15.20 -5.61 -16.67
C MET A 177 15.91 -6.16 -17.91
N GLY A 178 17.07 -6.79 -17.74
CA GLY A 178 17.81 -7.41 -18.85
C GLY A 178 17.03 -8.56 -19.51
N ILE A 179 16.40 -9.42 -18.70
CA ILE A 179 15.59 -10.55 -19.18
C ILE A 179 14.34 -10.04 -19.93
N CYS A 180 13.70 -9.00 -19.41
CA CYS A 180 12.41 -8.52 -19.90
C CYS A 180 12.49 -7.40 -20.95
N ALA A 181 13.68 -6.90 -21.28
CA ALA A 181 13.88 -5.91 -22.34
C ALA A 181 13.41 -6.40 -23.72
N TYR A 182 13.58 -7.69 -24.03
CA TYR A 182 13.28 -8.26 -25.36
C TYR A 182 12.27 -9.42 -25.32
N SER A 183 11.78 -9.78 -24.13
CA SER A 183 10.92 -10.94 -23.93
C SER A 183 9.45 -10.55 -24.00
N THR A 184 8.69 -11.27 -24.83
CA THR A 184 7.22 -11.12 -24.92
C THR A 184 6.47 -12.06 -23.98
N LYS A 185 7.19 -12.79 -23.11
CA LYS A 185 6.56 -13.68 -22.12
C LYS A 185 5.63 -12.87 -21.21
N ARG A 186 4.49 -13.47 -20.82
CA ARG A 186 3.49 -12.84 -19.94
C ARG A 186 4.13 -12.22 -18.70
N TYR A 187 5.05 -12.92 -18.04
CA TYR A 187 5.78 -12.39 -16.89
C TYR A 187 6.46 -11.04 -17.18
N CYS A 188 7.11 -10.90 -18.33
CA CYS A 188 7.79 -9.67 -18.71
C CYS A 188 6.84 -8.55 -19.08
N GLN A 189 5.66 -8.86 -19.63
CA GLN A 189 4.61 -7.86 -19.82
C GLN A 189 4.18 -7.28 -18.46
N VAL A 190 3.92 -8.15 -17.48
CA VAL A 190 3.54 -7.75 -16.12
C VAL A 190 4.64 -6.97 -15.40
N PHE A 191 5.87 -7.46 -15.47
CA PHE A 191 7.04 -6.77 -14.93
C PHE A 191 7.16 -5.37 -15.56
N ASN A 192 7.16 -5.29 -16.88
CA ASN A 192 7.28 -4.01 -17.57
C ASN A 192 6.10 -3.09 -17.23
N ASP A 193 4.88 -3.58 -17.07
CA ASP A 193 3.70 -2.79 -16.67
C ASP A 193 3.84 -2.18 -15.27
N ILE A 194 4.34 -2.94 -14.30
CA ILE A 194 4.58 -2.47 -12.93
C ILE A 194 5.73 -1.48 -12.90
N PHE A 195 6.80 -1.75 -13.65
CA PHE A 195 8.03 -0.98 -13.66
C PHE A 195 8.12 -0.13 -14.95
N LYS A 196 7.12 0.74 -15.22
CA LYS A 196 7.17 1.75 -16.32
C LYS A 196 7.74 3.12 -15.91
N GLN A 197 8.13 3.31 -14.66
CA GLN A 197 8.23 4.64 -14.05
C GLN A 197 9.67 5.18 -13.91
N PRO A 198 9.87 6.53 -13.86
CA PRO A 198 11.15 7.18 -13.55
C PRO A 198 11.79 6.72 -12.24
N LEU A 199 10.99 6.20 -11.32
CA LEU A 199 11.43 5.72 -10.01
C LEU A 199 12.36 4.50 -10.09
N ILE A 200 12.39 3.77 -11.21
CA ILE A 200 13.33 2.67 -11.43
C ILE A 200 14.77 3.17 -11.44
N GLU A 201 15.05 4.29 -12.11
CA GLU A 201 16.40 4.85 -12.13
C GLU A 201 16.87 5.23 -10.73
N LYS A 202 15.95 5.72 -9.88
CA LYS A 202 16.23 6.05 -8.49
C LYS A 202 16.49 4.79 -7.66
N LEU A 203 15.74 3.71 -7.89
CA LEU A 203 15.97 2.41 -7.25
C LEU A 203 17.34 1.84 -7.60
N LEU A 204 17.73 1.92 -8.88
CA LEU A 204 19.03 1.43 -9.37
C LEU A 204 20.23 2.23 -8.84
N LYS A 205 20.02 3.49 -8.47
CA LYS A 205 21.03 4.39 -7.90
C LYS A 205 21.04 4.38 -6.38
N LEU A 206 20.21 3.56 -5.73
CA LEU A 206 20.14 3.49 -4.28
C LEU A 206 21.40 2.82 -3.74
N GLU A 207 22.18 3.56 -2.95
CA GLU A 207 23.43 3.09 -2.35
C GLU A 207 23.71 3.80 -1.03
N CYS A 208 24.65 3.25 -0.26
CA CYS A 208 25.13 3.85 0.98
C CYS A 208 26.58 3.43 1.24
N THR A 209 27.30 4.27 2.00
CA THR A 209 28.68 4.01 2.40
C THR A 209 28.69 3.00 3.53
N ARG A 210 29.28 1.83 3.29
CA ARG A 210 29.46 0.80 4.33
C ARG A 210 30.35 1.32 5.45
N VAL A 211 29.89 1.16 6.69
CA VAL A 211 30.66 1.40 7.91
C VAL A 211 30.63 0.19 8.84
N THR A 212 31.38 0.24 9.94
CA THR A 212 31.36 -0.82 10.95
C THR A 212 30.05 -0.84 11.74
N SER A 213 29.75 -1.97 12.35
CA SER A 213 28.57 -2.12 13.21
C SER A 213 28.63 -1.19 14.43
N GLU A 214 29.83 -0.94 14.95
CA GLU A 214 30.06 -0.01 16.05
C GLU A 214 29.79 1.43 15.62
N GLU A 215 30.29 1.85 14.46
CA GLU A 215 30.09 3.20 13.95
C GLU A 215 28.60 3.48 13.68
N ILE A 216 27.89 2.53 13.04
CA ILE A 216 26.45 2.72 12.81
C ILE A 216 25.66 2.74 14.12
N LYS A 217 26.06 1.95 15.13
CA LYS A 217 25.42 1.97 16.45
C LYS A 217 25.59 3.31 17.13
N THR A 218 26.79 3.89 17.09
CA THR A 218 27.05 5.24 17.62
C THR A 218 26.19 6.28 16.91
N ILE A 219 26.10 6.26 15.57
CA ILE A 219 25.24 7.18 14.80
C ILE A 219 23.76 7.07 15.23
N LEU A 220 23.26 5.86 15.49
CA LEU A 220 21.89 5.63 15.93
C LEU A 220 21.66 6.09 17.37
N GLU A 221 22.61 5.82 18.27
CA GLU A 221 22.55 6.23 19.68
C GLU A 221 22.58 7.76 19.84
N GLU A 222 23.47 8.44 19.12
CA GLU A 222 23.56 9.91 19.11
C GLU A 222 22.22 10.52 18.72
N LYS A 223 21.53 9.96 17.72
CA LYS A 223 20.21 10.48 17.31
C LYS A 223 19.11 10.24 18.31
N LEU A 224 19.07 9.07 18.95
CA LEU A 224 18.08 8.79 19.99
C LEU A 224 18.22 9.80 21.14
N GLN A 225 19.44 10.22 21.46
CA GLN A 225 19.68 11.24 22.48
C GLN A 225 19.23 12.65 22.03
N HIS A 226 19.44 13.01 20.76
CA HIS A 226 18.98 14.30 20.22
C HIS A 226 17.47 14.35 19.96
N GLN A 227 16.81 13.23 19.63
CA GLN A 227 15.35 13.16 19.47
C GLN A 227 14.60 13.37 20.79
N ASN A 228 15.18 13.00 21.94
CA ASN A 228 14.61 13.28 23.26
C ASN A 228 14.64 14.78 23.65
N PHE A 229 15.25 15.65 22.82
CA PHE A 229 15.25 17.11 23.01
C PHE A 229 14.32 17.86 22.04
N ASP A 230 13.92 17.24 20.94
CA ASP A 230 13.08 17.82 19.88
C ASP A 230 11.78 17.00 19.70
N ASP A 231 11.02 16.81 20.77
CA ASP A 231 9.72 16.11 20.72
C ASP A 231 8.62 17.07 20.20
N GLU A 232 8.68 17.40 18.91
CA GLU A 232 7.53 17.92 18.13
C GLU A 232 7.91 18.06 16.64
N ARG A 233 8.09 16.94 15.91
CA ARG A 233 7.88 16.92 14.45
C ARG A 233 7.65 15.50 13.95
N GLY A 234 6.37 15.14 13.89
CA GLY A 234 5.90 13.89 13.33
C GLY A 234 6.31 13.71 11.86
N ILE A 235 6.48 12.44 11.50
CA ILE A 235 6.81 11.94 10.17
C ILE A 235 5.67 12.30 9.20
N TYR A 236 5.93 13.22 8.27
CA TYR A 236 5.15 13.37 7.04
C TYR A 236 6.07 13.37 5.82
N PHE A 237 5.71 12.52 4.85
CA PHE A 237 6.25 12.52 3.50
C PHE A 237 5.75 13.79 2.80
N ASP A 238 6.67 14.69 2.47
CA ASP A 238 6.39 15.94 1.75
C ASP A 238 6.55 15.68 0.24
N ASP A 239 5.45 15.68 -0.51
CA ASP A 239 5.43 15.71 -1.95
C ASP A 239 5.05 17.13 -2.40
N HIS A 240 6.07 17.83 -2.91
CA HIS A 240 6.03 19.14 -3.56
C HIS A 240 5.60 20.36 -2.72
N GLY A 241 6.57 21.26 -2.53
CA GLY A 241 6.41 22.47 -1.74
C GLY A 241 5.33 23.43 -2.24
N LYS A 242 4.40 23.75 -1.34
CA LYS A 242 4.04 25.12 -0.95
C LYS A 242 3.10 25.08 0.26
N ASP A 243 3.41 25.99 1.18
CA ASP A 243 2.67 26.43 2.37
C ASP A 243 1.13 26.25 2.34
N SER A 244 0.55 25.51 3.30
CA SER A 244 -0.17 26.09 4.47
C SER A 244 -1.17 25.12 5.15
N ARG A 245 -1.00 25.04 6.49
CA ARG A 245 -1.92 24.74 7.62
C ARG A 245 -3.29 24.10 7.35
N ILE A 246 -3.48 22.87 7.85
CA ILE A 246 -4.79 22.37 8.34
C ILE A 246 -4.56 21.52 9.61
N ASP A 247 -5.29 21.85 10.68
CA ASP A 247 -5.23 21.29 12.03
C ASP A 247 -6.14 20.05 12.17
N PHE A 248 -5.64 18.95 12.73
CA PHE A 248 -6.45 17.77 13.09
C PHE A 248 -6.23 17.42 14.56
N ARG A 249 -7.20 17.82 15.38
CA ARG A 249 -7.32 17.47 16.79
C ARG A 249 -7.82 16.03 16.92
N ALA A 250 -6.93 15.09 17.26
CA ALA A 250 -7.33 13.75 17.66
C ALA A 250 -7.86 13.78 19.11
N GLN A 251 -9.10 13.34 19.30
CA GLN A 251 -9.80 13.33 20.58
C GLN A 251 -9.68 11.93 21.20
N GLU A 252 -8.86 11.78 22.26
CA GLU A 252 -8.84 10.57 23.08
C GLU A 252 -10.14 10.43 23.88
N GLN A 253 -10.84 9.31 23.69
CA GLN A 253 -11.96 8.91 24.52
C GLN A 253 -11.44 8.27 25.82
N HIS A 254 -11.46 9.03 26.92
CA HIS A 254 -11.46 8.45 28.26
C HIS A 254 -12.89 8.25 28.77
N LYS A 255 -13.21 6.99 29.04
CA LYS A 255 -14.45 6.51 29.68
C LYS A 255 -14.39 6.76 31.20
N ARG A 256 -15.30 7.58 31.73
CA ARG A 256 -15.75 7.54 33.14
C ARG A 256 -17.27 7.70 33.23
N ILE A 257 -17.83 7.07 34.25
CA ILE A 257 -19.23 6.72 34.50
C ILE A 257 -19.83 7.69 35.54
N ILE A 258 -21.03 8.26 35.26
CA ILE A 258 -22.19 8.68 36.13
C ILE A 258 -21.89 9.75 37.24
N SER A 259 -22.69 10.79 37.59
CA SER A 259 -24.12 11.11 37.46
C SER A 259 -24.43 12.63 37.39
N ASP A 260 -25.69 12.92 37.02
CA ASP A 260 -26.61 14.02 37.39
C ASP A 260 -26.39 15.50 37.02
N GLU A 261 -27.29 15.98 36.16
CA GLU A 261 -27.76 17.38 35.97
C GLU A 261 -28.77 17.78 37.08
N PRO A 262 -29.35 19.01 37.16
CA PRO A 262 -29.20 20.19 36.28
C PRO A 262 -29.11 21.56 37.02
N SER A 263 -28.75 22.64 36.29
CA SER A 263 -29.32 23.99 36.54
C SER A 263 -29.13 24.99 35.39
N SER A 264 -30.24 25.27 34.70
CA SER A 264 -30.76 26.55 34.18
C SER A 264 -29.83 27.72 33.74
N THR A 265 -29.87 28.01 32.41
CA THR A 265 -30.08 29.28 31.64
C THR A 265 -30.06 30.67 32.33
N PRO A 266 -29.82 31.83 31.63
CA PRO A 266 -30.21 32.10 30.24
C PRO A 266 -29.33 33.02 29.33
N SER A 267 -29.62 32.89 28.03
CA SER A 267 -29.77 33.92 26.96
C SER A 267 -28.66 34.96 26.66
N ASN A 268 -28.30 35.04 25.38
CA ASN A 268 -28.61 36.23 24.56
C ASN A 268 -28.60 35.90 23.06
N ASN A 269 -29.76 36.07 22.43
CA ASN A 269 -29.94 36.11 20.97
C ASN A 269 -29.55 37.52 20.47
N ILE A 270 -28.83 37.61 19.34
CA ILE A 270 -28.89 38.79 18.48
C ILE A 270 -29.19 38.35 17.04
N MET A 271 -30.23 39.00 16.54
CA MET A 271 -30.99 38.75 15.34
C MET A 271 -30.44 39.56 14.17
N GLY A 272 -30.28 38.89 13.02
CA GLY A 272 -30.64 39.35 11.67
C GLY A 272 -30.07 40.65 11.12
N THR A 273 -29.54 40.58 9.91
CA THR A 273 -30.04 41.40 8.78
C THR A 273 -29.56 40.82 7.45
N THR A 274 -30.51 40.38 6.64
CA THR A 274 -30.37 40.11 5.22
C THR A 274 -30.71 41.38 4.44
N LEU A 275 -29.98 41.68 3.36
CA LEU A 275 -30.54 42.37 2.18
C LEU A 275 -29.63 42.16 0.94
N PRO A 276 -30.19 42.17 -0.28
CA PRO A 276 -29.65 41.44 -1.42
C PRO A 276 -29.28 42.31 -2.65
N VAL A 277 -28.81 41.61 -3.70
CA VAL A 277 -28.76 41.99 -5.14
C VAL A 277 -27.64 42.93 -5.58
N VAL A 278 -26.74 42.41 -6.43
CA VAL A 278 -26.34 42.81 -7.81
C VAL A 278 -25.24 41.79 -8.20
N GLY A 279 -25.10 41.19 -9.39
CA GLY A 279 -25.67 41.43 -10.70
C GLY A 279 -25.30 40.28 -11.66
N SER A 280 -25.89 40.39 -12.84
CA SER A 280 -25.81 39.53 -14.02
C SER A 280 -24.45 38.92 -14.37
N VAL A 281 -24.44 37.62 -14.68
CA VAL A 281 -23.48 37.04 -15.64
C VAL A 281 -24.27 36.37 -16.75
N PHE A 282 -24.45 37.10 -17.86
CA PHE A 282 -24.94 36.57 -19.12
C PHE A 282 -23.76 35.99 -19.93
N THR A 283 -24.03 34.86 -20.56
CA THR A 283 -23.44 34.33 -21.81
C THR A 283 -21.94 34.06 -21.87
N MET A 284 -21.54 32.84 -21.50
CA MET A 284 -20.33 32.19 -22.03
C MET A 284 -20.61 30.77 -22.58
N SER A 285 -21.83 30.52 -23.06
CA SER A 285 -22.26 29.18 -23.54
C SER A 285 -22.43 29.05 -25.06
N LEU A 286 -22.12 30.09 -25.83
CA LEU A 286 -22.28 30.06 -27.31
C LEU A 286 -20.98 29.91 -28.10
N LEU A 287 -19.80 30.05 -27.47
CA LEU A 287 -18.52 29.88 -28.18
C LEU A 287 -17.97 28.44 -28.16
N TYR A 288 -18.47 27.56 -27.30
CA TYR A 288 -17.96 26.18 -27.24
C TYR A 288 -18.49 25.27 -28.38
N ARG A 289 -19.60 25.63 -29.04
CA ARG A 289 -20.17 24.83 -30.13
C ARG A 289 -19.59 25.10 -31.52
N VAL A 290 -18.73 26.11 -31.68
CA VAL A 290 -18.14 26.47 -32.99
C VAL A 290 -16.74 25.86 -33.18
N ILE A 291 -16.02 25.52 -32.10
CA ILE A 291 -14.62 25.04 -32.21
C ILE A 291 -14.51 23.52 -32.44
N ILE A 292 -15.52 22.72 -32.08
CA ILE A 292 -15.47 21.24 -32.22
C ILE A 292 -15.81 20.76 -33.65
N LYS A 293 -16.20 21.63 -34.59
CA LYS A 293 -16.46 21.22 -35.97
C LYS A 293 -15.24 21.25 -36.90
N ASN A 294 -14.06 21.65 -36.46
CA ASN A 294 -12.87 21.80 -37.32
C ASN A 294 -11.54 21.29 -36.70
N LEU A 295 -11.56 20.23 -35.89
CA LEU A 295 -10.34 19.49 -35.51
C LEU A 295 -10.57 17.98 -35.71
#